data_AF-A0A1F9V7B5-F1
#
_entry.id   AF-A0A1F9V7B5-F1
#
_cell.length_a   1.000
_cell.length_b   1.000
_cell.length_c   1.000
_cell.angle_alpha   90.00
_cell.angle_beta   90.00
_cell.angle_gamma   90.00
#
_symmetry.space_group_name_H-M   'P 1'
#
loop_
_entity.id
_entity.type
_entity.pdbx_description
1 polymer ?
#
loop_
_entity_poly.entity_id
_entity_poly.type
_entity_poly.pdbx_seq_one_letter_code
_entity_poly.pdbx_strand_id
1 'polypeptide(L)'
;MNERPNQGTIIQQWVQKAESDFTSAKKLFTVSENCSYDTVCFHAQQCVEKYIKALLLHHRINFPKSHDIGELIELVPKGDQIPLTPEEQSKISFYAIAGRYPIDGVEDLSRHDAELGLKIAEKVRNYIRNYLKIN
;
A
#
# COMPACT_ATOMS: atom_id res chain seq x y z
N MET A 1 24.60 17.42 -15.79
CA MET A 1 25.00 17.40 -14.37
C MET A 1 23.83 16.77 -13.61
N ASN A 2 23.89 15.47 -13.32
CA ASN A 2 22.79 14.75 -12.67
C ASN A 2 22.88 14.99 -11.16
N GLU A 3 22.27 16.06 -10.68
CA GLU A 3 22.04 16.21 -9.25
C GLU A 3 21.17 15.03 -8.78
N ARG A 4 21.68 14.27 -7.82
CA ARG A 4 20.88 13.23 -7.17
C ARG A 4 19.69 13.92 -6.51
N PRO A 5 18.45 13.50 -6.78
CA PRO A 5 17.29 14.15 -6.21
C PRO A 5 17.40 14.17 -4.68
N ASN A 6 17.07 15.31 -4.07
CA ASN A 6 16.99 15.45 -2.62
C ASN A 6 16.10 14.33 -2.06
N GLN A 7 16.51 13.71 -0.95
CA GLN A 7 15.76 12.65 -0.27
C GLN A 7 14.29 13.04 -0.01
N GLY A 8 14.04 14.30 0.36
CA GLY A 8 12.67 14.82 0.50
C GLY A 8 11.85 14.73 -0.79
N THR A 9 12.45 15.04 -1.94
CA THR A 9 11.82 14.92 -3.26
C THR A 9 11.50 13.46 -3.59
N ILE A 10 12.39 12.52 -3.27
CA ILE A 10 12.14 11.09 -3.50
C ILE A 10 10.97 10.61 -2.63
N ILE A 11 10.94 10.97 -1.34
CA ILE A 11 9.83 10.62 -0.43
C ILE A 11 8.49 11.15 -0.99
N GLN A 12 8.45 12.40 -1.45
CA GLN A 12 7.26 12.98 -2.05
C GLN A 12 6.80 12.23 -3.30
N GLN A 13 7.72 11.79 -4.16
CA GLN A 13 7.38 10.99 -5.34
C GLN A 13 6.77 9.63 -4.97
N TRP A 14 7.25 8.99 -3.90
CA TRP A 14 6.65 7.76 -3.39
C TRP A 14 5.24 8.00 -2.84
N VAL A 15 5.06 9.06 -2.06
CA VAL A 15 3.75 9.46 -1.54
C VAL A 15 2.77 9.76 -2.67
N GLN A 16 3.17 10.51 -3.69
CA GLN A 16 2.33 10.82 -4.86
C GLN A 16 1.89 9.54 -5.59
N LYS A 17 2.78 8.56 -5.75
CA LYS A 17 2.41 7.27 -6.33
C LYS A 17 1.38 6.55 -5.45
N ALA A 18 1.59 6.49 -4.14
CA ALA A 18 0.65 5.88 -3.20
C ALA A 18 -0.74 6.54 -3.25
N GLU A 19 -0.80 7.87 -3.32
CA GLU A 19 -2.05 8.64 -3.46
C GLU A 19 -2.76 8.34 -4.79
N SER A 20 -2.00 8.18 -5.87
CA SER A 20 -2.54 7.77 -7.16
C SER A 20 -3.20 6.40 -7.05
N ASP A 21 -2.57 5.42 -6.40
CA ASP A 21 -3.17 4.09 -6.21
C ASP A 21 -4.44 4.17 -5.34
N PHE A 22 -4.40 4.89 -4.21
CA PHE A 22 -5.57 5.04 -3.35
C PHE A 22 -6.75 5.69 -4.09
N THR A 23 -6.48 6.73 -4.87
CA THR A 23 -7.50 7.42 -5.66
C THR A 23 -8.08 6.50 -6.73
N SER A 24 -7.24 5.72 -7.42
CA SER A 24 -7.70 4.74 -8.41
C SER A 24 -8.57 3.66 -7.78
N ALA A 25 -8.13 3.06 -6.67
CA ALA A 25 -8.87 2.05 -5.94
C ALA A 25 -10.25 2.57 -5.51
N LYS A 26 -10.28 3.76 -4.91
CA LYS A 26 -11.52 4.39 -4.42
C LYS A 26 -12.49 4.70 -5.55
N LYS A 27 -12.01 5.30 -6.65
CA LYS A 27 -12.85 5.60 -7.82
C LYS A 27 -13.45 4.34 -8.43
N LEU A 28 -12.61 3.32 -8.67
CA LEU A 28 -13.06 2.05 -9.23
C LEU A 28 -14.15 1.41 -8.37
N PHE A 29 -13.94 1.38 -7.05
CA PHE A 29 -14.91 0.82 -6.12
C PHE A 29 -16.27 1.55 -6.12
N THR A 30 -16.27 2.87 -6.36
CA THR A 30 -17.49 3.70 -6.33
C THR A 30 -18.31 3.72 -7.62
N VAL A 31 -17.70 3.46 -8.78
CA VAL A 31 -18.31 3.81 -10.09
C VAL A 31 -19.02 2.64 -10.77
N SER A 32 -18.68 1.38 -10.48
CA SER A 32 -19.09 0.27 -11.33
C SER A 32 -20.10 -0.70 -10.67
N GLU A 33 -21.16 -1.01 -11.41
CA GLU A 33 -22.04 -2.16 -11.16
C GLU A 33 -21.31 -3.51 -11.34
N ASN A 34 -20.19 -3.52 -12.08
CA ASN A 34 -19.27 -4.65 -12.28
C ASN A 34 -17.83 -4.27 -11.87
N CYS A 35 -17.61 -4.14 -10.56
CA CYS A 35 -16.31 -3.73 -10.03
C CYS A 35 -15.26 -4.84 -10.15
N SER A 36 -14.13 -4.52 -10.76
CA SER A 36 -12.91 -5.36 -10.72
C SER A 36 -12.30 -5.28 -9.32
N TYR A 37 -12.85 -6.04 -8.38
CA TYR A 37 -12.44 -6.06 -6.97
C TYR A 37 -10.96 -6.46 -6.82
N ASP A 38 -10.48 -7.34 -7.68
CA ASP A 38 -9.07 -7.68 -7.84
C ASP A 38 -8.17 -6.45 -8.06
N THR A 39 -8.60 -5.56 -8.95
CA THR A 39 -7.87 -4.34 -9.29
C THR A 39 -7.96 -3.31 -8.15
N VAL A 40 -9.10 -3.23 -7.45
CA VAL A 40 -9.22 -2.41 -6.22
C VAL A 40 -8.25 -2.90 -5.15
N CYS A 41 -8.24 -4.20 -4.87
CA CYS A 41 -7.35 -4.85 -3.91
C CYS A 41 -5.88 -4.64 -4.26
N PHE A 42 -5.51 -4.77 -5.54
CA PHE A 42 -4.16 -4.53 -6.03
C PHE A 42 -3.71 -3.09 -5.77
N HIS A 43 -4.52 -2.09 -6.12
CA HIS A 43 -4.19 -0.70 -5.86
C HIS A 43 -4.16 -0.37 -4.36
N ALA A 44 -5.04 -0.98 -3.56
CA ALA A 44 -4.98 -0.85 -2.10
C ALA A 44 -3.64 -1.39 -1.54
N GLN A 45 -3.18 -2.56 -1.99
CA GLN A 45 -1.88 -3.10 -1.61
C GLN A 45 -0.73 -2.18 -2.03
N GLN A 46 -0.74 -1.70 -3.27
CA GLN A 46 0.30 -0.82 -3.79
C GLN A 46 0.37 0.51 -3.02
N CYS A 47 -0.78 1.06 -2.62
CA CYS A 47 -0.85 2.24 -1.76
C CYS A 47 -0.13 1.99 -0.43
N VAL A 48 -0.46 0.90 0.27
CA VAL A 48 0.16 0.51 1.55
C VAL A 48 1.66 0.34 1.40
N GLU A 49 2.10 -0.44 0.41
CA GLU A 49 3.51 -0.72 0.14
C GLU A 49 4.30 0.57 -0.09
N LYS A 50 3.79 1.46 -0.95
CA LYS A 50 4.48 2.70 -1.32
C LYS A 50 4.56 3.68 -0.17
N TYR A 51 3.54 3.74 0.69
CA TYR A 51 3.61 4.54 1.91
C TYR A 51 4.64 4.02 2.91
N ILE A 52 4.66 2.71 3.15
CA ILE A 52 5.66 2.10 4.04
C ILE A 52 7.07 2.34 3.49
N LYS A 53 7.28 2.19 2.17
CA LYS A 53 8.55 2.52 1.52
C LYS A 53 8.91 4.00 1.66
N ALA A 54 7.94 4.92 1.58
CA ALA A 54 8.17 6.34 1.83
C ALA A 54 8.64 6.59 3.29
N LEU A 55 8.07 5.88 4.26
CA LEU A 55 8.49 5.94 5.66
C LEU A 55 9.90 5.37 5.84
N LEU A 56 10.22 4.21 5.28
CA LEU A 56 11.56 3.64 5.34
C LEU A 56 12.61 4.59 4.74
N LEU A 57 12.28 5.26 3.61
CA LEU A 57 13.14 6.31 3.04
C LEU A 57 13.32 7.49 3.98
N HIS A 58 12.28 7.91 4.71
CA HIS A 58 12.40 8.95 5.73
C HIS A 58 13.42 8.57 6.81
N HIS A 59 13.43 7.30 7.24
CA HIS A 59 14.42 6.77 8.18
C HIS A 59 15.78 6.44 7.55
N ARG A 60 15.96 6.68 6.25
CA ARG A 60 17.17 6.29 5.49
C ARG A 60 17.45 4.78 5.51
N ILE A 61 16.40 3.97 5.61
CA ILE A 61 16.47 2.51 5.59
C ILE A 61 16.25 2.02 4.17
N ASN A 62 17.19 1.22 3.67
CA ASN A 62 17.04 0.53 2.39
C ASN A 62 16.06 -0.63 2.55
N PHE A 63 15.26 -0.89 1.52
CA PHE A 63 14.28 -1.98 1.51
C PHE A 63 14.43 -2.85 0.26
N PRO A 64 14.06 -4.13 0.35
CA PRO A 64 14.09 -5.04 -0.80
C PRO A 64 12.99 -4.68 -1.81
N LYS A 65 13.13 -5.19 -3.04
CA LYS A 65 12.02 -5.25 -4.00
C LYS A 65 11.07 -6.39 -3.62
N SER A 66 10.39 -6.23 -2.49
CA SER A 66 9.35 -7.15 -1.98
C SER A 66 7.97 -6.50 -2.04
N HIS A 67 6.95 -7.35 -2.19
CA HIS A 67 5.53 -7.02 -2.08
C HIS A 67 4.95 -7.48 -0.73
N ASP A 68 5.75 -8.17 0.09
CA ASP A 68 5.35 -8.61 1.42
C ASP A 68 5.35 -7.40 2.38
N ILE A 69 4.18 -7.07 2.89
CA ILE A 69 3.98 -5.96 3.82
C ILE A 69 4.54 -6.28 5.20
N GLY A 70 4.53 -7.54 5.63
CA GLY A 70 5.13 -7.97 6.89
C GLY A 70 6.64 -7.73 6.88
N GLU A 71 7.33 -8.21 5.85
CA GLU A 71 8.77 -7.98 5.65
C GLU A 71 9.13 -6.49 5.66
N LEU A 72 8.32 -5.64 5.02
CA LEU A 72 8.57 -4.20 4.99
C LEU A 72 8.33 -3.54 6.36
N ILE A 73 7.35 -4.00 7.13
CA ILE A 73 7.07 -3.50 8.47
C ILE A 73 8.14 -3.91 9.46
N GLU A 74 8.73 -5.09 9.33
CA GLU A 74 9.85 -5.54 10.17
C GLU A 74 11.08 -4.62 10.07
N LEU A 75 11.24 -3.91 8.95
CA LEU A 75 12.30 -2.92 8.74
C LEU A 75 11.99 -1.57 9.39
N VAL A 76 10.73 -1.29 9.74
CA VAL A 76 10.32 -0.02 10.35
C VAL A 76 10.86 0.04 11.79
N PRO A 77 11.42 1.19 12.24
CA PRO A 77 11.89 1.32 13.62
C PRO A 77 10.77 1.02 14.62
N LYS A 78 11.10 0.31 15.71
CA LYS A 78 10.11 -0.15 16.72
C LYS A 78 9.28 0.97 17.38
N GLY A 79 9.73 2.22 17.31
CA GLY A 79 8.99 3.38 17.79
C GLY A 79 7.82 3.78 16.88
N ASP A 80 7.84 3.37 15.63
CA ASP A 80 6.86 3.73 14.60
C ASP A 80 5.95 2.53 14.33
N GLN A 81 4.85 2.45 15.07
CA GLN A 81 3.90 1.35 14.94
C GLN A 81 2.95 1.59 13.77
N ILE A 82 3.25 0.97 12.63
CA ILE A 82 2.30 0.90 11.52
C ILE A 82 1.03 0.20 12.04
N PRO A 83 -0.16 0.81 11.88
CA PRO A 83 -1.38 0.33 12.54
C PRO A 83 -1.99 -0.88 11.80
N LEU A 84 -1.24 -1.97 11.60
CA LEU A 84 -1.70 -3.20 10.95
C LEU A 84 -1.49 -4.42 11.84
N THR A 85 -2.52 -5.27 11.93
CA THR A 85 -2.39 -6.60 12.55
C THR A 85 -1.62 -7.55 11.62
N PRO A 86 -1.01 -8.64 12.13
CA PRO A 86 -0.36 -9.64 11.28
C PRO A 86 -1.29 -10.26 10.22
N GLU A 87 -2.58 -10.41 10.54
CA GLU A 87 -3.60 -10.88 9.61
C GLU A 87 -3.83 -9.88 8.48
N GLU A 88 -3.98 -8.59 8.80
CA GLU A 88 -4.11 -7.52 7.80
C GLU A 88 -2.87 -7.43 6.89
N GLN A 89 -1.67 -7.60 7.46
CA GLN A 89 -0.41 -7.64 6.71
C GLN A 89 -0.38 -8.80 5.71
N SER A 90 -0.77 -10.00 6.14
CA SER A 90 -0.81 -11.19 5.28
C SER A 90 -1.85 -11.03 4.17
N LYS A 91 -3.05 -10.56 4.53
CA LYS A 91 -4.17 -10.36 3.60
C LYS A 91 -3.85 -9.29 2.55
N ILE A 92 -3.31 -8.14 2.95
CA ILE A 92 -2.95 -7.10 1.99
C ILE A 92 -1.79 -7.54 1.09
N SER A 93 -0.81 -8.29 1.61
CA SER A 93 0.28 -8.83 0.80
C SER A 93 -0.23 -9.79 -0.27
N PHE A 94 -1.21 -10.63 0.08
CA PHE A 94 -1.88 -11.54 -0.86
C PHE A 94 -2.56 -10.81 -2.02
N TYR A 95 -3.13 -9.63 -1.80
CA TYR A 95 -3.76 -8.83 -2.87
C TYR A 95 -2.79 -8.38 -3.95
N ALA A 96 -1.47 -8.41 -3.69
CA ALA A 96 -0.49 -8.20 -4.75
C ALA A 96 -0.63 -9.26 -5.85
N ILE A 97 -1.01 -10.50 -5.55
CA ILE A 97 -1.00 -11.61 -6.52
C ILE A 97 -2.38 -12.19 -6.84
N ALA A 98 -3.34 -12.07 -5.91
CA ALA A 98 -4.65 -12.73 -5.98
C ALA A 98 -5.46 -12.45 -7.24
N GLY A 99 -5.30 -11.26 -7.83
CA GLY A 99 -5.98 -10.85 -9.07
C GLY A 99 -5.25 -11.13 -10.38
N ARG A 100 -3.99 -11.59 -10.31
CA ARG A 100 -3.08 -11.62 -11.46
C ARG A 100 -2.85 -13.03 -12.02
N TYR A 101 -3.18 -14.05 -11.24
CA TYR A 101 -3.02 -15.44 -11.65
C TYR A 101 -4.29 -16.21 -11.27
N PRO A 102 -4.78 -17.10 -12.15
CA PRO A 102 -5.74 -18.11 -11.74
C PRO A 102 -5.01 -19.05 -10.78
N ILE A 103 -5.22 -18.85 -9.48
CA ILE A 103 -4.64 -19.71 -8.44
C ILE A 103 -5.68 -20.80 -8.16
N ASP A 104 -5.33 -22.05 -8.45
CA ASP A 104 -6.23 -23.19 -8.19
C ASP A 104 -6.66 -23.22 -6.72
N GLY A 105 -7.98 -23.27 -6.50
CA GLY A 105 -8.58 -23.32 -5.16
C GLY A 105 -8.70 -21.98 -4.44
N VAL A 106 -8.41 -20.86 -5.11
CA VAL A 106 -8.67 -19.50 -4.59
C VAL A 106 -9.92 -18.95 -5.24
N GLU A 107 -10.86 -18.48 -4.42
CA GLU A 107 -12.05 -17.77 -4.90
C GLU A 107 -11.69 -16.37 -5.41
N ASP A 108 -12.45 -15.89 -6.39
CA ASP A 108 -12.32 -14.52 -6.87
C ASP A 108 -12.53 -13.51 -5.73
N LEU A 109 -11.76 -12.42 -5.76
CA LEU A 109 -11.86 -11.38 -4.74
C LEU A 109 -13.24 -10.74 -4.76
N SER A 110 -13.84 -10.65 -3.57
CA SER A 110 -15.19 -10.16 -3.39
C SER A 110 -15.23 -8.64 -3.15
N ARG A 111 -16.44 -8.08 -3.15
CA ARG A 111 -16.70 -6.70 -2.69
C ARG A 111 -16.16 -6.46 -1.28
N HIS A 112 -16.30 -7.46 -0.40
CA HIS A 112 -15.83 -7.36 0.98
C HIS A 112 -14.29 -7.27 1.05
N ASP A 113 -13.58 -8.05 0.24
CA ASP A 113 -12.12 -7.99 0.17
C ASP A 113 -11.64 -6.61 -0.29
N ALA A 114 -12.32 -6.02 -1.29
CA ALA A 114 -12.05 -4.68 -1.79
C ALA A 114 -12.32 -3.59 -0.75
N GLU A 115 -13.44 -3.67 -0.01
CA GLU A 115 -13.74 -2.77 1.11
C GLU A 115 -12.68 -2.86 2.20
N LEU A 116 -12.28 -4.08 2.57
CA LEU A 116 -11.22 -4.32 3.56
C LEU A 116 -9.89 -3.73 3.08
N GLY A 117 -9.51 -3.97 1.83
CA GLY A 117 -8.30 -3.42 1.22
C GLY A 117 -8.27 -1.89 1.29
N LEU A 118 -9.36 -1.24 0.89
CA LEU A 118 -9.50 0.23 0.97
C LEU A 118 -9.39 0.75 2.41
N LYS A 119 -10.03 0.07 3.37
CA LYS A 119 -9.96 0.44 4.79
C LYS A 119 -8.53 0.34 5.34
N ILE A 120 -7.83 -0.75 5.01
CA ILE A 120 -6.42 -0.95 5.37
C ILE A 120 -5.55 0.15 4.75
N ALA A 121 -5.73 0.42 3.45
CA ALA A 121 -4.98 1.46 2.74
C ALA A 121 -5.22 2.85 3.33
N GLU A 122 -6.47 3.21 3.65
CA GLU A 122 -6.83 4.49 4.27
C GLU A 122 -6.20 4.64 5.66
N LYS A 123 -6.21 3.57 6.47
CA LYS A 123 -5.61 3.55 7.80
C LYS A 123 -4.09 3.82 7.74
N VAL A 124 -3.36 3.12 6.87
CA VAL A 124 -1.91 3.30 6.68
C VAL A 124 -1.61 4.69 6.11
N ARG A 125 -2.37 5.12 5.10
CA ARG A 125 -2.29 6.44 4.48
C ARG A 125 -2.39 7.54 5.53
N ASN A 126 -3.42 7.52 6.37
CA ASN A 126 -3.66 8.55 7.37
C ASN A 126 -2.53 8.58 8.41
N TYR A 127 -2.07 7.41 8.88
CA TYR A 127 -0.96 7.32 9.81
C TYR A 127 0.32 7.93 9.22
N ILE A 128 0.74 7.49 8.03
CA ILE A 128 2.03 7.91 7.45
C ILE A 128 2.00 9.37 6.99
N ARG A 129 0.87 9.88 6.49
CA ARG A 129 0.71 11.31 6.18
C ARG A 129 0.86 12.18 7.42
N ASN A 130 0.22 11.80 8.53
CA ASN A 130 0.37 12.50 9.80
C ASN A 130 1.81 12.44 10.31
N TYR A 131 2.44 11.27 10.22
CA TYR A 131 3.84 11.08 10.63
C TYR A 131 4.80 11.98 9.85
N LEU A 132 4.67 12.00 8.52
CA LEU A 132 5.50 12.79 7.62
C LEU A 132 5.08 14.26 7.53
N LYS A 133 4.01 14.67 8.24
CA LYS A 133 3.42 16.02 8.21
C LYS A 133 3.03 16.47 6.80
N ILE A 134 2.39 15.59 6.05
CA ILE A 134 1.92 15.81 4.67
C ILE A 134 0.44 16.18 4.72
N ASN A 135 0.12 17.42 4.35
CA ASN A 135 -1.24 17.95 4.28
C ASN A 135 -2.03 17.45 3.08
#